data_AF-A0A540KTN7-F1
#
_entry.id   AF-A0A540KTN7-F1
#
_cell.length_a   1.000
_cell.length_b   1.000
_cell.length_c   1.000
_cell.angle_alpha   90.00
_cell.angle_beta   90.00
_cell.angle_gamma   90.00
#
_symmetry.space_group_name_H-M   'P 1'
#
loop_
_entity.id
_entity.type
_entity.pdbx_description
1 polymer ?
#
loop_
_entity_poly.entity_id
_entity_poly.type
_entity_poly.pdbx_seq_one_letter_code
_entity_poly.pdbx_strand_id
1 'polypeptide(L)'
;MDKKLDGSCAPPEVSRCIHIALLCVQQQPEDRPNMASVVLMLGGEGSLPIPKQPGFFTDRNSVEANASSPSKYDSHSINEMSITLLEARN
;
A
#
# COMPACT_ATOMS: atom_id res chain seq x y z
N MET A 1 10.61 3.48 -19.01
CA MET A 1 10.17 2.09 -18.75
C MET A 1 11.39 1.21 -18.60
N ASP A 2 11.41 0.34 -17.59
CA ASP A 2 12.48 -0.63 -17.40
C ASP A 2 12.60 -1.54 -18.62
N LYS A 3 13.79 -1.56 -19.25
CA LYS A 3 14.08 -2.35 -20.46
C LYS A 3 13.84 -3.87 -20.26
N LYS A 4 13.86 -4.35 -19.03
CA LYS A 4 13.57 -5.77 -18.69
C LYS A 4 12.09 -6.13 -18.83
N LEU A 5 11.20 -5.16 -18.88
CA LEU A 5 9.76 -5.38 -19.05
C LEU A 5 9.34 -5.48 -20.53
N ASP A 6 10.28 -5.38 -21.46
CA ASP A 6 10.08 -5.54 -22.92
C ASP A 6 9.92 -7.03 -23.33
N GLY A 7 9.12 -7.78 -22.57
CA GLY A 7 8.73 -9.16 -22.93
C GLY A 7 9.71 -10.28 -22.55
N SER A 8 10.77 -10.00 -21.79
CA SER A 8 11.75 -11.04 -21.36
C SER A 8 11.64 -11.43 -19.88
N CYS A 9 10.71 -10.87 -19.11
CA CYS A 9 10.62 -11.20 -17.69
C CYS A 9 10.11 -12.63 -17.49
N ALA A 10 10.90 -13.44 -16.79
CA ALA A 10 10.52 -14.82 -16.52
C ALA A 10 9.30 -14.83 -15.57
N PRO A 11 8.25 -15.63 -15.84
CA PRO A 11 7.05 -15.68 -14.99
C PRO A 11 7.34 -15.85 -13.48
N PRO A 12 8.34 -16.65 -13.05
CA PRO A 12 8.69 -16.76 -11.63
C PRO A 12 9.20 -15.45 -11.01
N GLU A 13 9.94 -14.63 -11.76
CA GLU A 13 10.46 -13.34 -11.30
C GLU A 13 9.30 -12.35 -11.08
N VAL A 14 8.33 -12.32 -12.00
CA VAL A 14 7.13 -11.48 -11.87
C VAL A 14 6.34 -11.87 -10.64
N SER A 15 6.04 -13.17 -10.48
CA SER A 15 5.29 -13.66 -9.31
C SER A 15 6.02 -13.34 -8.01
N ARG A 16 7.34 -13.50 -7.97
CA ARG A 16 8.16 -13.16 -6.80
C ARG A 16 8.12 -11.67 -6.48
N CYS A 17 8.26 -10.80 -7.48
CA CYS A 17 8.16 -9.36 -7.32
C CYS A 17 6.78 -8.93 -6.79
N ILE A 18 5.69 -9.49 -7.33
CA ILE A 18 4.33 -9.25 -6.83
C ILE A 18 4.24 -9.65 -5.36
N HIS A 19 4.75 -10.83 -5.01
CA HIS A 19 4.71 -11.34 -3.64
C HIS A 19 5.48 -10.44 -2.66
N ILE A 20 6.67 -9.99 -3.05
CA ILE A 20 7.48 -9.03 -2.25
C ILE A 20 6.75 -7.70 -2.12
N ALA A 21 6.15 -7.19 -3.20
CA ALA A 21 5.37 -5.95 -3.16
C ALA A 21 4.21 -6.05 -2.16
N LEU A 22 3.51 -7.18 -2.12
CA LEU A 22 2.44 -7.43 -1.13
C LEU A 22 2.99 -7.46 0.31
N LEU A 23 4.19 -7.97 0.55
CA LEU A 23 4.84 -7.92 1.87
C LEU A 23 5.26 -6.49 2.28
N CYS A 24 5.59 -5.62 1.32
CA CYS A 24 5.98 -4.25 1.62
C CYS A 24 4.81 -3.34 2.03
N VAL A 25 3.58 -3.69 1.66
CA VAL A 25 2.38 -2.87 1.90
C VAL A 25 1.48 -3.41 3.01
N GLN A 26 2.03 -4.24 3.92
CA GLN A 26 1.30 -4.81 5.04
C GLN A 26 0.71 -3.71 5.95
N GLN A 27 -0.49 -3.98 6.50
CA GLN A 27 -1.21 -3.04 7.34
C GLN A 27 -0.38 -2.66 8.58
N GLN A 28 0.11 -3.65 9.32
CA GLN A 28 0.98 -3.43 10.47
C GLN A 28 2.41 -3.12 10.00
N PRO A 29 3.03 -2.00 10.42
CA PRO A 29 4.39 -1.65 10.03
C PRO A 29 5.44 -2.72 10.36
N GLU A 30 5.29 -3.40 11.50
CA GLU A 30 6.17 -4.47 11.98
C GLU A 30 6.14 -5.72 11.09
N ASP A 31 5.11 -5.89 10.28
CA ASP A 31 4.99 -7.00 9.33
C ASP A 31 5.70 -6.72 8.00
N ARG A 32 6.19 -5.51 7.79
CA ARG A 32 6.87 -5.11 6.56
C ARG A 32 8.34 -5.55 6.62
N PRO A 33 8.89 -6.16 5.56
CA PRO A 33 10.29 -6.50 5.51
C PRO A 33 11.15 -5.23 5.50
N ASN A 34 12.29 -5.27 6.20
CA ASN A 34 13.30 -4.23 6.05
C ASN A 34 13.98 -4.34 4.66
N MET A 35 14.68 -3.28 4.24
CA MET A 35 15.31 -3.24 2.92
C MET A 35 16.35 -4.34 2.68
N ALA A 36 17.09 -4.76 3.72
CA ALA A 36 18.05 -5.85 3.59
C ALA A 36 17.34 -7.18 3.26
N SER A 37 16.24 -7.48 3.96
CA SER A 37 15.39 -8.62 3.66
C SER A 37 14.82 -8.55 2.25
N VAL A 38 14.37 -7.38 1.79
CA VAL A 38 13.85 -7.20 0.42
C VAL A 38 14.91 -7.51 -0.63
N VAL A 39 16.16 -7.07 -0.44
CA VAL A 39 17.26 -7.36 -1.37
C VAL A 39 17.55 -8.86 -1.44
N LEU A 40 17.59 -9.54 -0.28
CA LEU A 40 17.77 -11.00 -0.23
C LEU A 40 16.62 -11.74 -0.93
N MET A 41 15.38 -11.29 -0.72
CA MET A 41 14.22 -11.82 -1.43
C MET A 41 14.34 -11.58 -2.94
N LEU A 42 14.74 -10.40 -3.40
CA LEU A 42 14.92 -10.16 -4.83
C LEU A 42 16.04 -11.02 -5.44
N GLY A 43 17.01 -11.45 -4.64
CA GLY A 43 18.06 -12.40 -5.04
C GLY A 43 17.57 -13.80 -5.43
N GLY A 44 16.29 -14.11 -5.21
CA GLY A 44 15.70 -15.38 -5.63
C GLY A 44 15.89 -16.53 -4.62
N GLU A 45 16.51 -16.26 -3.48
CA GLU A 45 16.84 -17.29 -2.50
C GLU A 45 15.63 -17.62 -1.60
N GLY A 46 15.33 -18.92 -1.47
CA GLY A 46 14.33 -19.46 -0.55
C GLY A 46 12.85 -19.23 -0.91
N SER A 47 11.96 -19.71 -0.04
CA SER A 47 10.51 -19.45 -0.11
C SER A 47 10.16 -18.12 0.57
N LEU A 48 9.16 -17.41 0.05
CA LEU A 48 8.68 -16.17 0.65
C LEU A 48 7.57 -16.42 1.69
N PRO A 49 7.52 -15.63 2.78
CA PRO A 49 6.44 -15.72 3.76
C PRO A 49 5.10 -15.28 3.13
N ILE A 50 3.98 -15.82 3.61
CA ILE A 50 2.65 -15.47 3.08
C ILE A 50 2.29 -14.03 3.50
N PRO A 51 1.88 -13.15 2.57
CA PRO A 51 1.45 -11.80 2.91
C PRO A 51 0.16 -11.83 3.76
N LYS A 52 0.08 -11.00 4.80
CA LYS A 52 -1.17 -10.73 5.54
C LYS A 52 -1.94 -9.60 4.85
N GLN A 53 -2.89 -8.97 5.55
CA GLN A 53 -3.72 -7.91 4.98
C GLN A 53 -2.89 -6.66 4.61
N PRO A 54 -3.02 -6.15 3.37
CA PRO A 54 -2.44 -4.87 2.99
C PRO A 54 -3.08 -3.68 3.71
N GLY A 55 -2.30 -2.63 3.96
CA GLY A 55 -2.77 -1.40 4.60
C GLY A 55 -3.74 -0.55 3.77
N PHE A 56 -4.02 -0.94 2.52
CA PHE A 56 -4.95 -0.22 1.65
C PHE A 56 -6.40 -0.73 1.75
N PHE A 57 -6.66 -1.79 2.52
CA PHE A 57 -8.04 -2.26 2.73
C PHE A 57 -8.77 -1.32 3.68
N THR A 58 -9.33 -0.25 3.14
CA THR A 58 -10.46 0.43 3.77
C THR A 58 -11.64 -0.51 3.65
N ASP A 59 -12.14 -1.04 4.77
CA ASP A 59 -13.34 -1.88 4.80
C ASP A 59 -14.52 -1.06 4.24
N ARG A 60 -14.78 -1.22 2.95
CA ARG A 60 -15.85 -0.52 2.25
C ARG A 60 -17.22 -1.14 2.58
N ASN A 61 -17.24 -2.20 3.41
CA ASN A 61 -18.43 -2.99 3.70
C ASN A 61 -18.95 -2.83 5.14
N SER A 62 -18.36 -1.96 5.98
CA SER A 62 -18.86 -1.72 7.33
C SER A 62 -19.98 -0.66 7.44
N VAL A 63 -20.74 -0.41 6.36
CA VAL A 63 -21.90 0.50 6.36
C VAL A 63 -23.13 -0.17 5.72
N GLU A 64 -23.47 -1.40 6.10
CA GLU A 64 -24.79 -1.98 5.76
C GLU A 64 -25.41 -2.80 6.89
N ALA A 65 -25.17 -2.41 8.14
CA ALA A 65 -25.93 -2.96 9.26
C ALA A 65 -26.35 -1.85 10.22
N ASN A 66 -27.61 -1.42 10.07
CA ASN A 66 -28.41 -0.65 11.02
C ASN A 66 -28.20 0.88 11.05
N ALA A 67 -28.98 1.61 10.26
CA ALA A 67 -29.76 2.75 10.78
C ALA A 67 -30.70 3.30 9.70
N SER A 68 -31.98 2.97 9.82
CA SER A 68 -33.07 3.75 9.25
C SER A 68 -33.04 5.15 9.89
N SER A 69 -32.72 6.21 9.12
CA SER A 69 -33.23 7.61 9.18
C SER A 69 -32.20 8.60 8.63
N PRO A 70 -32.62 9.65 7.88
CA PRO A 70 -31.72 10.67 7.38
C PRO A 70 -31.58 11.78 8.42
N SER A 71 -30.55 11.75 9.24
CA SER A 71 -30.19 12.92 10.04
C SER A 71 -28.69 13.07 10.16
N LYS A 72 -28.17 14.07 9.43
CA LYS A 72 -26.96 14.86 9.69
C LYS A 72 -25.79 14.10 10.32
N TYR A 73 -24.90 13.61 9.46
CA TYR A 73 -23.56 13.17 9.88
C TYR A 73 -22.55 14.16 9.33
N ASP A 74 -22.38 15.26 10.07
CA ASP A 74 -21.10 15.95 10.16
C ASP A 74 -20.12 14.98 10.83
N SER A 75 -19.26 14.34 10.05
CA SER A 75 -18.07 13.64 10.54
C SER A 75 -17.09 13.45 9.38
N HIS A 76 -16.85 14.51 8.61
CA HIS A 76 -15.60 14.62 7.89
C HIS A 76 -14.59 15.23 8.85
N SER A 77 -13.54 14.49 9.23
CA SER A 77 -12.34 15.13 9.76
C SER A 77 -11.73 15.93 8.61
N ILE A 78 -12.03 17.23 8.60
CA ILE A 78 -11.30 18.18 7.77
C ILE A 78 -9.92 18.28 8.42
N ASN A 79 -8.94 17.55 7.89
CA ASN A 79 -7.55 17.89 8.19
C ASN A 79 -7.38 19.36 7.81
N GLU A 80 -7.12 20.23 8.79
CA GLU A 80 -6.75 21.63 8.58
C GLU A 80 -5.42 21.65 7.80
N MET A 81 -5.52 21.58 6.48
CA MET A 81 -4.40 21.87 5.59
C MET A 81 -4.21 23.39 5.60
N SER A 82 -3.16 23.87 6.28
CA SER A 82 -2.79 25.28 6.22
C SER A 82 -2.27 25.62 4.82
N ILE A 83 -2.99 26.48 4.10
CA ILE A 83 -2.52 27.06 2.84
C ILE A 83 -1.48 28.13 3.20
N THR A 84 -0.21 27.87 2.87
CA THR A 84 0.84 28.89 2.95
C THR A 84 0.80 29.74 1.68
N LEU A 85 0.56 31.04 1.85
CA LEU A 85 0.63 32.03 0.77
C LEU A 85 2.10 32.25 0.39
N LEU A 86 2.44 31.98 -0.87
CA LEU A 86 3.79 32.14 -1.38
C LEU A 86 3.97 33.59 -1.86
N GLU A 87 4.75 34.38 -1.13
CA GLU A 87 5.03 35.78 -1.48
C GLU A 87 6.30 35.86 -2.33
N ALA A 88 6.22 36.55 -3.48
CA ALA A 88 7.39 36.83 -4.30
C ALA A 88 8.22 37.93 -3.62
N ARG A 89 9.50 37.66 -3.35
CA ARG A 89 10.43 38.70 -2.89
C ARG A 89 10.92 39.48 -4.10
N ASN A 90 10.55 40.76 -4.16
CA ASN A 90 11.08 41.74 -5.12
C ASN A 90 12.56 42.06 -4.84
#